data_AF-A0A7X6U7R0-F1
#
_entry.id   AF-A0A7X6U7R0-F1
#
_cell.length_a   1.000
_cell.length_b   1.000
_cell.length_c   1.000
_cell.angle_alpha   90.00
_cell.angle_beta   90.00
_cell.angle_gamma   90.00
#
_symmetry.space_group_name_H-M   'P 1'
#
loop_
_entity.id
_entity.type
_entity.pdbx_description
1 polymer ?
#
loop_
_entity_poly.entity_id
_entity_poly.type
_entity_poly.pdbx_seq_one_letter_code
_entity_poly.pdbx_strand_id
1 'polypeptide(L)'
;MSDRANQIWQAQQRDFLTRSWAEVDLDRIAANVRLLRSKVHRSCEIMGVVKADAYGHGVFPLVPVLLANGVSRLAVSMLDEAIELRQAGVTVPILVLSYT
;
A
#
# COMPACT_ATOMS: atom_id res chain seq x y z
N MET A 1 -13.18 -9.09 -15.13
CA MET A 1 -12.59 -8.80 -13.81
C MET A 1 -13.01 -7.41 -13.33
N SER A 2 -14.31 -7.11 -13.12
CA SER A 2 -14.69 -5.68 -13.09
C SER A 2 -15.91 -5.21 -12.28
N ASP A 3 -16.54 -5.98 -11.40
CA ASP A 3 -17.66 -5.43 -10.60
C ASP A 3 -17.34 -5.25 -9.11
N ARG A 4 -16.67 -6.22 -8.49
CA ARG A 4 -16.42 -6.19 -7.03
C ARG A 4 -15.30 -5.23 -6.61
N ALA A 5 -14.25 -5.14 -7.40
CA ALA A 5 -13.17 -4.18 -7.15
C ALA A 5 -13.71 -2.75 -7.23
N ASN A 6 -14.49 -2.43 -8.28
CA ASN A 6 -15.16 -1.12 -8.46
C ASN A 6 -16.12 -0.77 -7.31
N GLN A 7 -16.81 -1.75 -6.74
CA GLN A 7 -17.65 -1.55 -5.56
C GLN A 7 -16.84 -1.15 -4.32
N ILE A 8 -15.63 -1.68 -4.14
CA ILE A 8 -14.72 -1.31 -3.04
C ILE A 8 -14.18 0.12 -3.27
N TRP A 9 -13.80 0.47 -4.51
CA TRP A 9 -13.35 1.82 -4.87
C TRP A 9 -14.42 2.89 -4.62
N GLN A 10 -15.67 2.60 -4.95
CA GLN A 10 -16.80 3.53 -4.78
C GLN A 10 -17.21 3.69 -3.31
N ALA A 11 -17.09 2.63 -2.49
CA ALA A 11 -17.45 2.68 -1.08
C ALA A 11 -16.54 3.56 -0.20
N GLN A 12 -15.33 3.90 -0.69
CA GLN A 12 -14.37 4.75 0.03
C GLN A 12 -14.43 6.24 -0.34
N GLN A 13 -15.21 6.63 -1.37
CA GLN A 13 -15.60 8.01 -1.59
C GLN A 13 -16.69 8.40 -0.57
N ARG A 14 -16.31 8.52 0.70
CA ARG A 14 -17.20 9.12 1.69
C ARG A 14 -17.37 10.60 1.33
N ASP A 15 -18.61 11.07 1.29
CA ASP A 15 -18.88 12.49 1.44
C ASP A 15 -18.16 12.97 2.71
N PHE A 16 -17.19 13.88 2.55
CA PHE A 16 -16.46 14.46 3.66
C PHE A 16 -17.39 15.37 4.47
N LEU A 17 -18.21 14.77 5.31
CA LEU A 17 -19.08 15.46 6.27
C LEU A 17 -18.30 15.95 7.51
N THR A 18 -16.98 15.77 7.52
CA THR A 18 -16.07 16.11 8.63
C THR A 18 -15.30 17.39 8.34
N ARG A 19 -15.06 18.20 9.38
CA ARG A 19 -14.37 19.50 9.28
C ARG A 19 -12.84 19.41 9.23
N SER A 20 -12.28 18.21 9.23
CA SER A 20 -10.83 17.99 9.26
C SER A 20 -10.47 16.77 8.42
N TRP A 21 -9.36 16.87 7.71
CA TRP A 21 -8.81 15.84 6.83
C TRP A 21 -7.28 15.84 6.90
N ALA A 22 -6.67 14.77 6.41
CA ALA A 22 -5.23 14.67 6.18
C ALA A 22 -4.98 14.46 4.69
N GLU A 23 -3.95 15.10 4.15
CA GLU A 23 -3.53 14.95 2.76
C GLU A 23 -2.28 14.07 2.69
N VAL A 24 -2.31 13.12 1.76
CA VAL A 24 -1.17 12.24 1.47
C VAL A 24 -0.70 12.49 0.05
N ASP A 25 0.51 13.01 -0.09
CA ASP A 25 1.14 13.26 -1.38
C ASP A 25 1.78 11.97 -1.93
N LEU A 26 1.09 11.32 -2.87
CA LEU A 26 1.55 10.08 -3.49
C LEU A 26 2.77 10.28 -4.40
N ASP A 27 2.97 11.47 -4.97
CA ASP A 27 4.16 11.76 -5.78
C ASP A 27 5.42 11.79 -4.91
N ARG A 28 5.30 12.25 -3.65
CA ARG A 28 6.40 12.20 -2.67
C ARG A 28 6.72 10.78 -2.26
N ILE A 29 5.70 9.94 -2.04
CA ILE A 29 5.92 8.51 -1.79
C ILE A 29 6.64 7.86 -2.97
N ALA A 30 6.21 8.13 -4.20
CA ALA A 30 6.86 7.62 -5.40
C ALA A 30 8.32 8.08 -5.53
N ALA A 31 8.59 9.37 -5.27
CA ALA A 31 9.94 9.93 -5.28
C ALA A 31 10.85 9.27 -4.22
N ASN A 32 10.32 9.01 -3.02
CA ASN A 32 11.06 8.33 -1.95
C ASN A 32 11.45 6.89 -2.34
N VAL A 33 10.53 6.14 -2.96
CA VAL A 33 10.82 4.79 -3.45
C VAL A 33 11.90 4.84 -4.53
N ARG A 34 11.79 5.75 -5.51
CA ARG A 34 12.81 5.89 -6.57
C ARG A 34 14.18 6.28 -6.01
N LEU A 35 14.22 7.15 -5.00
CA LEU A 35 15.45 7.51 -4.31
C LEU A 35 16.07 6.29 -3.62
N LEU A 36 15.29 5.53 -2.83
CA LEU A 36 15.79 4.30 -2.22
C LEU A 36 16.31 3.33 -3.28
N ARG A 37 15.55 3.13 -4.36
CA ARG A 37 15.92 2.26 -5.46
C ARG A 37 17.26 2.63 -6.10
N SER A 38 17.58 3.93 -6.18
CA SER A 38 18.85 4.42 -6.71
C SER A 38 20.04 4.23 -5.77
N LYS A 39 19.81 3.91 -4.49
CA LYS A 39 20.86 3.72 -3.46
C LYS A 39 21.25 2.27 -3.24
N VAL A 40 20.45 1.32 -3.72
CA VAL A 40 20.67 -0.11 -3.55
C VAL A 40 20.93 -0.79 -4.89
N HIS A 41 21.72 -1.86 -4.88
CA HIS A 41 22.04 -2.65 -6.07
C HIS A 41 20.76 -3.13 -6.79
N ARG A 42 20.79 -3.24 -8.13
CA ARG A 42 19.59 -3.58 -8.93
C ARG A 42 18.95 -4.93 -8.55
N SER A 43 19.74 -5.88 -8.07
CA SER A 43 19.25 -7.19 -7.61
C SER A 43 18.70 -7.19 -6.18
N CYS A 44 18.92 -6.13 -5.41
CA CYS A 44 18.39 -6.03 -4.05
C CYS A 44 16.89 -5.75 -4.11
N GLU A 45 16.06 -6.65 -3.58
CA GLU A 45 14.62 -6.44 -3.49
C GLU A 45 14.28 -5.36 -2.45
N ILE A 46 13.22 -4.58 -2.70
CA ILE A 46 12.70 -3.61 -1.73
C ILE A 46 11.34 -4.11 -1.25
N MET A 47 11.18 -4.16 0.08
CA MET A 47 9.93 -4.53 0.74
C MET A 47 9.28 -3.27 1.32
N GLY A 48 8.07 -2.96 0.85
CA GLY A 48 7.26 -1.86 1.38
C GLY A 48 6.49 -2.31 2.62
N VAL A 49 6.83 -1.78 3.78
CA VAL A 49 6.07 -2.05 5.01
C VAL A 49 4.84 -1.16 5.03
N VAL A 50 3.65 -1.76 4.99
CA VAL A 50 2.36 -1.06 4.88
C VAL A 50 1.39 -1.42 6.01
N LYS A 51 1.93 -1.86 7.16
CA LYS A 51 1.15 -2.10 8.39
C LYS A 51 0.41 -0.85 8.87
N ALA A 52 -0.62 -1.05 9.70
CA ALA A 52 -1.47 -0.01 10.27
C ALA A 52 -2.03 0.94 9.19
N ASP A 53 -2.67 0.39 8.16
CA ASP A 53 -3.20 1.15 7.02
C ASP A 53 -2.14 2.03 6.33
N ALA A 54 -0.98 1.43 6.03
CA ALA A 54 0.22 2.14 5.57
C ALA A 54 0.61 3.32 6.49
N TYR A 55 0.72 3.06 7.79
CA TYR A 55 1.03 4.07 8.81
C TYR A 55 -0.02 5.21 8.82
N GLY A 56 -1.29 4.90 8.56
CA GLY A 56 -2.40 5.85 8.49
C GLY A 56 -2.46 6.68 7.21
N HIS A 57 -1.69 6.33 6.18
CA HIS A 57 -1.69 7.04 4.89
C HIS A 57 -2.73 6.49 3.89
N GLY A 58 -3.44 5.41 4.25
CA GLY A 58 -4.36 4.73 3.35
C GLY A 58 -3.63 3.70 2.49
N VAL A 59 -3.82 2.43 2.80
CA VAL A 59 -3.05 1.34 2.18
C VAL A 59 -3.39 1.12 0.70
N PHE A 60 -4.66 1.21 0.33
CA PHE A 60 -5.11 0.94 -1.03
C PHE A 60 -4.61 1.92 -2.09
N PRO A 61 -4.64 3.25 -1.88
CA PRO A 61 -4.03 4.17 -2.84
C PRO A 61 -2.50 4.07 -2.86
N LEU A 62 -1.88 3.70 -1.74
CA LEU A 62 -0.42 3.71 -1.59
C LEU A 62 0.27 2.47 -2.20
N VAL A 63 -0.33 1.28 -2.07
CA VAL A 63 0.28 0.03 -2.58
C VAL A 63 0.57 0.07 -4.10
N PRO A 64 -0.37 0.47 -4.99
CA PRO A 64 -0.08 0.57 -6.42
C PRO A 64 1.10 1.52 -6.72
N VAL A 65 1.21 2.62 -5.98
CA VAL A 65 2.30 3.59 -6.12
C VAL A 65 3.63 2.96 -5.72
N LEU A 66 3.69 2.24 -4.60
CA LEU A 66 4.90 1.53 -4.19
C LEU A 66 5.35 0.52 -5.25
N LEU A 67 4.44 -0.34 -5.72
CA LEU A 67 4.74 -1.39 -6.69
C LEU A 67 5.20 -0.82 -8.03
N ALA A 68 4.53 0.22 -8.53
CA ALA A 68 4.91 0.89 -9.77
C ALA A 68 6.30 1.56 -9.71
N ASN A 69 6.82 1.85 -8.52
CA ASN A 69 8.09 2.58 -8.35
C ASN A 69 9.26 1.71 -7.89
N GLY A 70 9.09 0.39 -7.78
CA GLY A 70 10.20 -0.56 -7.57
C GLY A 70 10.20 -1.31 -6.25
N VAL A 71 9.10 -1.26 -5.49
CA VAL A 71 8.83 -2.21 -4.41
C VAL A 71 8.37 -3.54 -5.03
N SER A 72 8.99 -4.66 -4.64
CA SER A 72 8.66 -6.01 -5.16
C SER A 72 7.94 -6.90 -4.16
N ARG A 73 7.91 -6.50 -2.88
CA ARG A 73 7.27 -7.24 -1.77
C ARG A 73 6.61 -6.28 -0.80
N LEU A 74 5.64 -6.75 -0.05
CA LEU A 74 5.02 -5.98 1.04
C LEU A 74 5.24 -6.66 2.38
N ALA A 75 5.09 -5.88 3.45
CA ALA A 75 5.03 -6.39 4.80
C ALA A 75 3.91 -5.72 5.61
N VAL A 76 3.25 -6.49 6.46
CA VAL A 76 2.17 -6.06 7.34
C VAL A 76 2.43 -6.54 8.77
N SER A 77 1.64 -6.07 9.73
CA SER A 77 1.76 -6.49 11.13
C SER A 77 0.87 -7.67 11.49
N MET A 78 -0.30 -7.82 10.85
CA MET A 78 -1.30 -8.85 11.17
C MET A 78 -1.76 -9.61 9.93
N LEU A 79 -2.28 -10.82 10.13
CA LEU A 79 -2.81 -11.65 9.04
C LEU A 79 -4.00 -10.97 8.33
N ASP A 80 -4.86 -10.29 9.08
CA ASP A 80 -6.06 -9.63 8.53
C ASP A 80 -5.69 -8.55 7.50
N GLU A 81 -4.63 -7.77 7.75
CA GLU A 81 -4.11 -6.79 6.80
C GLU A 81 -3.62 -7.47 5.50
N ALA A 82 -2.98 -8.64 5.62
CA ALA A 82 -2.55 -9.42 4.46
C ALA A 82 -3.75 -9.97 3.67
N ILE A 83 -4.79 -10.45 4.37
CA ILE A 83 -6.03 -10.94 3.75
C ILE A 83 -6.72 -9.81 3.00
N GLU A 84 -6.83 -8.64 3.60
CA GLU A 84 -7.43 -7.44 2.98
C GLU A 84 -6.70 -7.07 1.68
N LEU A 85 -5.36 -7.03 1.69
CA LEU A 85 -4.56 -6.78 0.49
C LEU A 85 -4.78 -7.85 -0.59
N ARG A 86 -4.94 -9.13 -0.20
CA ARG A 86 -5.24 -10.21 -1.15
C ARG A 86 -6.63 -10.07 -1.77
N GLN A 87 -7.63 -9.69 -0.97
CA GLN A 87 -8.99 -9.44 -1.46
C GLN A 87 -9.03 -8.25 -2.43
N ALA A 88 -8.17 -7.25 -2.22
CA ALA A 88 -7.96 -6.13 -3.14
C ALA A 88 -7.14 -6.48 -4.40
N GLY A 89 -6.69 -7.74 -4.54
CA GLY A 89 -6.00 -8.23 -5.74
C GLY A 89 -4.49 -8.08 -5.74
N VAL A 90 -3.86 -7.75 -4.61
CA VAL A 90 -2.40 -7.72 -4.50
C VAL A 90 -1.85 -9.14 -4.62
N THR A 91 -0.92 -9.37 -5.55
CA THR A 91 -0.34 -10.70 -5.82
C THR A 91 1.12 -10.84 -5.42
N VAL A 92 1.82 -9.73 -5.15
CA VAL A 92 3.22 -9.79 -4.72
C VAL A 92 3.37 -10.50 -3.35
N PRO A 93 4.55 -11.04 -3.01
CA PRO A 93 4.77 -11.65 -1.69
C PRO A 93 4.46 -10.65 -0.56
N ILE A 94 3.73 -11.12 0.46
CA ILE A 94 3.42 -10.36 1.68
C ILE A 94 4.03 -11.11 2.86
N LEU A 95 4.86 -10.42 3.65
CA LEU A 95 5.38 -10.92 4.92
C LEU A 95 4.51 -10.39 6.08
N VAL A 96 4.03 -11.29 6.94
CA VAL A 96 3.48 -10.90 8.24
C VAL A 96 4.65 -10.83 9.22
N LEU A 97 4.94 -9.63 9.74
CA LEU A 97 6.15 -9.37 10.55
C LEU A 97 6.04 -9.90 11.98
N SER A 98 4.82 -9.97 12.50
CA SER A 98 4.57 -10.29 13.90
C SER A 98 4.28 -11.78 14.08
N TYR A 99 4.41 -12.24 15.33
CA TYR A 99 4.01 -13.57 15.77
C TYR A 99 3.18 -13.40 17.03
N THR A 100 1.88 -13.67 16.95
CA THR A 100 0.92 -13.95 18.03
C THR A 100 -0.46 -14.18 17.43
#